data_AF-A0A3L6D858-F1
#
_entry.id   AF-A0A3L6D858-F1
#
_cell.length_a   1.000
_cell.length_b   1.000
_cell.length_c   1.000
_cell.angle_alpha   90.00
_cell.angle_beta   90.00
_cell.angle_gamma   90.00
#
_symmetry.space_group_name_H-M   'P 1'
#
loop_
_entity.id
_entity.type
_entity.pdbx_description
1 polymer ?
#
loop_
_entity_poly.entity_id
_entity_poly.type
_entity_poly.pdbx_seq_one_letter_code
_entity_poly.pdbx_strand_id
1 'polypeptide(L)'
;MSSYYRGMALLCAPIESYLRANAPYPTCVVSDFVHPWTKELAANLGVPRLTFFSMCAFGLLCQRNLERFNAYDGVQGSDEPVSCRGWRRGSW
;
A
#
# COMPACT_ATOMS: atom_id res chain seq x y z
N MET A 1 -14.81 7.12 -4.68
CA MET A 1 -13.64 6.33 -4.18
C MET A 1 -13.52 6.37 -2.66
N SER A 2 -13.57 7.53 -1.98
CA SER A 2 -13.44 7.60 -0.51
C SER A 2 -14.47 6.76 0.27
N SER A 3 -15.74 6.75 -0.15
CA SER A 3 -16.79 5.92 0.47
C SER A 3 -16.51 4.42 0.41
N TYR A 4 -15.93 3.94 -0.70
CA TYR A 4 -15.58 2.54 -0.88
C TYR A 4 -14.47 2.10 0.10
N TYR A 5 -13.35 2.83 0.15
CA TYR A 5 -12.25 2.49 1.07
C TYR A 5 -12.65 2.62 2.54
N ARG A 6 -13.51 3.60 2.87
CA ARG A 6 -14.11 3.71 4.20
C ARG A 6 -15.02 2.52 4.53
N GLY A 7 -15.82 2.07 3.57
CA GLY A 7 -16.64 0.86 3.70
C GLY A 7 -15.78 -0.39 3.92
N MET A 8 -14.69 -0.54 3.17
CA MET A 8 -13.73 -1.63 3.37
C MET A 8 -13.12 -1.63 4.77
N ALA A 9 -12.81 -0.45 5.34
CA ALA A 9 -12.28 -0.36 6.69
C ALA A 9 -13.25 -0.84 7.78
N LEU A 10 -14.57 -0.72 7.55
CA LEU A 10 -15.58 -1.24 8.47
C LEU A 10 -15.58 -2.78 8.56
N LEU A 11 -14.92 -3.47 7.62
CA LEU A 11 -14.76 -4.93 7.66
C LEU A 11 -13.73 -5.41 8.68
N CYS A 12 -12.95 -4.50 9.29
CA CYS A 12 -11.90 -4.88 10.24
C CYS A 12 -12.44 -5.68 11.44
N ALA A 13 -13.49 -5.20 12.11
CA ALA A 13 -14.08 -5.87 13.25
C ALA A 13 -14.73 -7.24 12.91
N PRO A 14 -15.57 -7.36 11.86
CA PRO A 14 -16.19 -8.64 11.55
C PRO A 14 -15.18 -9.70 11.07
N ILE A 15 -14.16 -9.32 10.29
CA ILE A 15 -13.15 -10.29 9.86
C ILE A 15 -12.27 -10.74 11.02
N GLU A 16 -11.91 -9.85 11.94
CA GLU A 16 -11.17 -10.21 13.16
C GLU A 16 -11.97 -11.22 13.99
N SER A 17 -13.25 -10.93 14.22
CA SER A 17 -14.14 -11.78 15.01
C SER A 17 -14.29 -13.17 14.37
N TYR A 18 -14.44 -13.21 13.05
CA TYR A 18 -14.49 -14.45 12.28
C TYR A 18 -13.20 -15.28 12.41
N LEU A 19 -12.04 -14.64 12.23
CA LEU A 19 -10.73 -15.32 12.28
C LEU A 19 -10.39 -15.84 13.69
N ARG A 20 -10.86 -15.17 14.75
CA ARG A 20 -10.69 -15.67 16.13
C ARG A 20 -11.59 -16.86 16.45
N ALA A 21 -12.80 -16.88 15.88
CA ALA A 21 -13.79 -17.92 16.16
C ALA A 21 -13.57 -19.21 15.36
N ASN A 22 -12.79 -19.17 14.27
CA ASN A 22 -12.64 -20.29 13.34
C ASN A 22 -11.18 -20.73 13.22
N ALA A 23 -10.97 -22.04 13.06
CA ALA A 23 -9.69 -22.62 12.71
C ALA A 23 -9.55 -22.78 11.19
N PRO A 24 -8.33 -22.70 10.62
CA PRO A 24 -7.07 -22.43 11.29
C PRO A 24 -6.90 -20.94 11.63
N TYR A 25 -6.25 -20.66 12.75
CA TYR A 25 -5.86 -19.29 13.10
C TYR A 25 -4.80 -18.78 12.10
N PRO A 26 -4.93 -17.55 11.58
CA PRO A 26 -3.99 -17.04 10.60
C PRO A 26 -2.58 -16.91 11.18
N THR A 27 -1.56 -17.13 10.35
CA THR A 27 -0.15 -16.90 10.72
C THR A 27 0.39 -15.57 10.20
N CYS A 28 -0.27 -14.97 9.20
CA CYS A 28 0.05 -13.66 8.66
C CYS A 28 -1.17 -13.06 7.95
N VAL A 29 -1.16 -11.74 7.76
CA VAL A 29 -2.14 -11.02 6.92
C VAL A 29 -1.43 -10.49 5.69
N VAL A 30 -1.85 -10.93 4.50
CA VAL A 30 -1.40 -10.35 3.23
C VAL A 30 -2.48 -9.40 2.74
N SER A 31 -2.11 -8.14 2.46
CA SER A 31 -3.08 -7.08 2.15
C SER A 31 -2.49 -6.07 1.18
N ASP A 32 -3.33 -5.51 0.31
CA ASP A 32 -2.92 -4.44 -0.59
C ASP A 32 -2.59 -3.14 0.17
N PHE A 33 -1.68 -2.34 -0.35
CA PHE A 33 -1.25 -1.07 0.25
C PHE A 33 -2.39 -0.05 0.42
N VAL A 34 -3.45 -0.14 -0.39
CA VAL A 34 -4.63 0.75 -0.29
C VAL A 34 -5.55 0.44 0.89
N HIS A 35 -5.28 -0.63 1.65
CA HIS A 35 -6.07 -1.05 2.82
C HIS A 35 -5.28 -0.86 4.13
N PRO A 36 -4.99 0.39 4.56
CA PRO A 36 -4.16 0.64 5.73
C PRO A 36 -4.76 0.07 7.04
N TRP A 37 -6.08 -0.09 7.11
CA TRP A 37 -6.79 -0.68 8.25
C TRP A 37 -6.37 -2.13 8.56
N THR A 38 -5.87 -2.86 7.57
CA THR A 38 -5.37 -4.23 7.75
C THR A 38 -4.13 -4.30 8.65
N LYS A 39 -3.44 -3.18 8.85
CA LYS A 39 -2.35 -3.04 9.84
C LYS A 39 -2.88 -3.24 11.26
N GLU A 40 -4.01 -2.64 11.58
CA GLU A 40 -4.65 -2.77 12.88
C GLU A 40 -5.18 -4.19 13.08
N LEU A 41 -5.85 -4.75 12.07
CA LEU A 41 -6.28 -6.16 12.08
C LEU A 41 -5.13 -7.12 12.41
N ALA A 42 -4.00 -7.00 11.71
CA ALA A 42 -2.86 -7.88 11.93
C ALA A 42 -2.25 -7.71 13.33
N ALA A 43 -2.16 -6.47 13.82
CA ALA A 43 -1.70 -6.17 15.17
C ALA A 43 -2.61 -6.78 16.24
N ASN A 44 -3.93 -6.65 16.08
CA ASN A 44 -4.91 -7.23 17.00
C ASN A 44 -4.82 -8.76 17.01
N LEU A 45 -4.69 -9.38 15.84
CA LEU A 45 -4.51 -10.83 15.70
C LEU A 45 -3.14 -11.33 16.20
N GLY A 46 -2.18 -10.43 16.45
CA GLY A 46 -0.82 -10.78 16.90
C GLY A 46 0.04 -11.42 15.81
N VAL A 47 -0.21 -11.10 14.54
CA VAL A 47 0.45 -11.71 13.38
C VAL A 47 1.13 -10.66 12.49
N PRO A 48 2.19 -11.00 11.76
CA PRO A 48 2.82 -10.08 10.81
C PRO A 48 1.88 -9.72 9.66
N ARG A 49 1.99 -8.47 9.18
CA ARG A 49 1.33 -8.01 7.95
C ARG A 49 2.32 -7.88 6.80
N LEU A 50 2.02 -8.52 5.69
CA LEU A 50 2.71 -8.35 4.42
C LEU A 50 1.89 -7.43 3.51
N THR A 51 2.53 -6.39 3.00
CA THR A 51 1.90 -5.51 2.02
C THR A 51 2.16 -6.06 0.62
N PHE A 52 1.10 -6.38 -0.09
CA PHE A 52 1.16 -6.71 -1.50
C PHE A 52 1.10 -5.43 -2.33
N PHE A 53 2.02 -5.31 -3.28
CA PHE A 53 2.01 -4.27 -4.29
C PHE A 53 1.83 -4.93 -5.65
N SER A 54 0.73 -4.63 -6.33
CA SER A 54 0.45 -5.13 -7.68
C SER A 54 1.34 -4.51 -8.76
N MET A 55 2.03 -3.41 -8.42
CA MET A 55 2.98 -2.73 -9.30
C MET A 55 4.32 -3.46 -9.37
N CYS A 56 4.98 -3.41 -10.53
CA CYS A 56 6.33 -3.95 -10.68
C CYS A 56 7.34 -3.15 -9.83
N ALA A 57 8.49 -3.77 -9.52
CA ALA A 57 9.55 -3.15 -8.73
C ALA A 57 10.03 -1.81 -9.31
N PHE A 58 10.06 -1.69 -10.64
CA PHE A 58 10.41 -0.45 -11.33
C PHE A 58 9.39 0.66 -11.04
N GLY A 59 8.09 0.38 -11.18
CA GLY A 59 7.03 1.35 -10.87
C GLY A 59 7.08 1.81 -9.42
N LEU A 60 7.29 0.87 -8.49
CA LEU A 60 7.45 1.18 -7.06
C LEU A 60 8.66 2.08 -6.79
N LEU A 61 9.81 1.78 -7.42
CA LEU A 61 11.01 2.61 -7.28
C LEU A 61 10.79 4.03 -7.81
N CYS A 62 10.15 4.16 -8.98
CA CYS A 62 9.80 5.46 -9.54
C CYS A 62 8.89 6.24 -8.59
N GLN A 63 7.80 5.64 -8.11
CA GLN A 63 6.89 6.28 -7.15
C GLN A 63 7.64 6.76 -5.90
N ARG A 64 8.48 5.90 -5.33
CA ARG A 64 9.29 6.24 -4.15
C ARG A 64 10.25 7.39 -4.41
N ASN A 65 10.86 7.45 -5.59
CA ASN A 65 11.77 8.55 -5.95
C ASN A 65 11.02 9.86 -6.18
N LEU A 66 9.84 9.81 -6.79
CA LEU A 66 8.98 10.99 -6.97
C LEU A 66 8.60 11.60 -5.61
N GLU A 67 8.18 10.77 -4.66
CA GLU A 67 7.88 11.18 -3.28
C GLU A 67 9.13 11.71 -2.56
N ARG A 68 10.25 10.97 -2.62
CA ARG A 68 11.49 11.31 -1.90
C ARG A 68 12.10 12.64 -2.34
N PHE A 69 12.01 12.98 -3.62
CA PHE A 69 12.60 14.20 -4.19
C PHE A 69 11.59 15.32 -4.41
N ASN A 70 10.36 15.17 -3.91
CA ASN A 70 9.22 16.06 -4.15
C ASN A 70 9.15 16.47 -5.63
N ALA A 71 9.21 15.49 -6.52
CA ALA A 71 9.40 15.75 -7.95
C ALA A 71 8.23 16.54 -8.60
N TYR A 72 7.09 16.61 -7.90
CA TYR A 72 5.93 17.40 -8.30
C TYR A 72 5.97 18.86 -7.79
N ASP A 73 6.95 19.24 -6.97
CA ASP A 73 7.08 20.62 -6.49
C ASP A 73 7.31 21.57 -7.67
N GLY A 74 6.40 22.52 -7.84
CA GLY A 74 6.47 23.53 -8.90
C GLY A 74 5.89 23.09 -10.25
N VAL A 75 5.39 21.86 -10.38
CA VAL A 75 4.68 21.40 -11.58
C VAL A 75 3.33 22.12 -11.68
N GLN A 76 3.08 22.80 -12.79
CA GLN A 76 1.89 23.64 -12.97
C GLN A 76 0.85 22.99 -13.90
N GLY A 77 1.30 22.17 -14.85
CA GLY A 77 0.44 21.53 -15.85
C GLY A 77 0.21 20.05 -15.56
N SER A 78 -1.00 19.55 -15.84
CA SER A 78 -1.28 18.10 -15.78
C SER A 78 -0.47 17.30 -16.80
N ASP A 79 -0.09 17.95 -17.90
CA ASP A 79 0.62 17.33 -19.03
C ASP A 79 2.14 17.58 -18.97
N GLU A 80 2.63 18.20 -17.90
CA GLU A 80 4.04 18.52 -17.71
C GLU A 80 4.82 17.25 -17.29
N PRO A 81 5.86 16.85 -18.04
CA PRO A 81 6.61 15.63 -17.72
C PRO A 81 7.49 15.82 -16.49
N VAL A 82 7.43 14.85 -15.57
CA VAL A 82 8.23 14.85 -14.33
C VAL A 82 9.39 13.85 -14.43
N SER A 83 10.60 14.31 -14.12
CA SER A 83 11.79 13.46 -14.11
C SER A 83 11.90 12.66 -12.80
N CYS A 84 11.88 11.33 -12.91
CA CYS A 84 12.22 10.44 -11.81
C CYS A 84 13.73 10.51 -11.52
N ARG A 85 14.13 11.37 -10.57
CA ARG A 85 15.53 11.47 -10.12
C ARG A 85 16.00 10.14 -9.49
N GLY A 86 17.31 9.88 -9.58
CA GLY A 86 17.92 8.67 -9.02
C GLY A 86 18.06 7.50 -10.01
N TRP A 87 17.59 7.65 -11.25
CA TRP A 87 17.85 6.70 -12.33
C TRP A 87 19.09 7.12 -13.14
N ARG A 88 20.11 6.26 -13.21
CA ARG A 88 21.25 6.47 -14.11
C ARG A 88 20.86 6.05 -15.54
N ARG A 89 21.00 6.95 -16.51
CA ARG A 89 20.98 6.55 -17.93
C ARG A 89 22.16 5.60 -18.18
N GLY A 90 21.88 4.39 -18.70
CA GLY A 90 22.89 3.46 -19.21
C GLY A 90 23.31 2.30 -18.30
N SER A 91 22.46 1.85 -17.37
CA SER A 91 22.71 0.64 -16.56
C SER A 91 21.88 -0.57 -17.00
N TRP A 92 21.92 -0.85 -18.31
CA TRP A 92 21.62 -2.16 -18.89
C TRP A 92 22.82 -2.59 -19.72
#